data_AF-W9SHF5-F1
#
_entry.id   AF-W9SHF5-F1
#
_cell.length_a   1.000
_cell.length_b   1.000
_cell.length_c   1.000
_cell.angle_alpha   90.00
_cell.angle_beta   90.00
_cell.angle_gamma   90.00
#
_symmetry.space_group_name_H-M   'P 1'
#
loop_
_entity.id
_entity.type
_entity.pdbx_description
1 polymer ?
#
loop_
_entity_poly.entity_id
_entity_poly.type
_entity_poly.pdbx_seq_one_letter_code
_entity_poly.pdbx_strand_id
1 'polypeptide(L)'
;MTAAPERPSPKTNMLAPSSRAHRAYREARQQYLHAGVPLYRAALRGDWTAAQTIIMEDKKILHAAITIAGETVLHVAAGAKDVHFVKQLLDLMDEAEVELQDCNGNTAFCLAVVSGSVEIVMIWMEKNTELPLIPGGRGNKRFEYCRPARF
;
A
#
# COMPACT_ATOMS: atom_id res chain seq x y z
N MET A 1 15.47 -2.84 50.65
CA MET A 1 15.27 -1.85 49.57
C MET A 1 15.75 -2.49 48.28
N THR A 2 14.85 -3.18 47.57
CA THR A 2 15.18 -4.03 46.42
C THR A 2 15.17 -3.21 45.13
N ALA A 3 16.32 -3.17 44.43
CA ALA A 3 16.48 -2.52 43.15
C ALA A 3 15.67 -3.24 42.06
N ALA A 4 14.99 -2.47 41.20
CA ALA A 4 14.21 -2.98 40.07
C ALA A 4 15.13 -3.54 38.96
N PRO A 5 14.68 -4.56 38.19
CA PRO A 5 15.48 -5.12 37.10
C PRO A 5 15.62 -4.13 35.94
N GLU A 6 16.86 -3.97 35.44
CA GLU A 6 17.16 -3.17 34.26
C GLU A 6 16.40 -3.68 33.03
N ARG A 7 15.77 -2.76 32.30
CA ARG A 7 15.12 -3.05 31.01
C ARG A 7 16.22 -3.33 29.97
N PRO A 8 16.19 -4.48 29.26
CA PRO A 8 17.17 -4.75 28.23
C PRO A 8 17.02 -3.73 27.09
N SER A 9 18.12 -3.07 26.75
CA SER A 9 18.21 -2.14 25.64
C SER A 9 17.88 -2.84 24.32
N PRO A 10 17.16 -2.17 23.41
CA PRO A 10 16.81 -2.74 22.12
C PRO A 10 18.10 -2.88 21.29
N LYS A 11 18.63 -4.10 21.21
CA LYS A 11 19.67 -4.43 20.24
C LYS A 11 19.07 -4.24 18.85
N THR A 12 19.40 -3.13 18.21
CA THR A 12 19.25 -2.91 16.77
C THR A 12 19.99 -4.03 16.06
N ASN A 13 19.26 -5.05 15.65
CA ASN A 13 19.75 -6.13 14.81
C ASN A 13 19.95 -5.56 13.40
N MET A 14 21.05 -4.83 13.18
CA MET A 14 21.49 -4.47 11.85
C MET A 14 21.96 -5.77 11.17
N LEU A 15 21.21 -6.22 10.15
CA LEU A 15 21.58 -7.41 9.38
C LEU A 15 22.99 -7.26 8.80
N ALA A 16 23.76 -8.35 8.83
CA ALA A 16 25.11 -8.35 8.31
C ALA A 16 25.13 -7.94 6.81
N PRO A 17 25.98 -6.98 6.41
CA PRO A 17 25.96 -6.36 5.07
C PRO A 17 26.30 -7.30 3.91
N SER A 18 26.78 -8.51 4.20
CA SER A 18 27.12 -9.56 3.23
C SER A 18 26.12 -10.71 3.17
N SER A 19 25.05 -10.67 3.97
CA SER A 19 24.04 -11.74 3.99
C SER A 19 23.21 -11.75 2.70
N ARG A 20 22.74 -12.95 2.30
CA ARG A 20 21.78 -13.11 1.19
C ARG A 20 20.52 -12.27 1.41
N ALA A 21 20.10 -12.11 2.67
CA ALA A 21 19.01 -11.23 3.07
C ALA A 21 19.33 -9.75 2.77
N HIS A 22 20.54 -9.28 3.07
CA HIS A 22 20.95 -7.90 2.78
C HIS A 22 21.00 -7.59 1.28
N ARG A 23 21.43 -8.56 0.44
CA ARG A 23 21.42 -8.39 -1.03
C ARG A 23 19.99 -8.33 -1.58
N ALA A 24 19.13 -9.26 -1.19
CA ALA A 24 17.71 -9.26 -1.56
C ALA A 24 16.99 -7.98 -1.10
N TYR A 25 17.32 -7.48 0.10
CA TYR A 25 16.84 -6.20 0.62
C TYR A 25 17.26 -5.02 -0.27
N ARG A 26 18.53 -4.98 -0.71
CA ARG A 26 19.03 -3.95 -1.61
C ARG A 26 18.31 -3.96 -2.96
N GLU A 27 18.10 -5.14 -3.53
CA GLU A 27 17.42 -5.34 -4.81
C GLU A 27 15.95 -4.92 -4.73
N ALA A 28 15.21 -5.36 -3.71
CA ALA A 28 13.81 -4.98 -3.50
C ALA A 28 13.67 -3.46 -3.25
N ARG A 29 14.57 -2.87 -2.47
CA ARG A 29 14.62 -1.42 -2.26
C ARG A 29 14.94 -0.67 -3.54
N GLN A 30 15.82 -1.19 -4.38
CA GLN A 30 16.18 -0.58 -5.65
C GLN A 30 15.02 -0.68 -6.65
N GLN A 31 14.29 -1.79 -6.68
CA GLN A 31 13.07 -1.95 -7.47
C GLN A 31 11.97 -0.98 -7.02
N TYR A 32 11.79 -0.80 -5.70
CA TYR A 32 10.90 0.24 -5.15
C TYR A 32 11.31 1.65 -5.57
N LEU A 33 12.60 2.00 -5.48
CA LEU A 33 13.09 3.31 -5.88
C LEU A 33 12.95 3.55 -7.39
N HIS A 34 13.03 2.49 -8.20
CA HIS A 34 12.93 2.58 -9.66
C HIS A 34 11.49 2.64 -10.15
N ALA A 35 10.57 1.85 -9.59
CA ALA A 35 9.20 1.75 -10.09
C ALA A 35 8.16 2.35 -9.12
N GLY A 36 8.32 2.14 -7.81
CA GLY A 36 7.38 2.62 -6.79
C GLY A 36 7.36 4.14 -6.62
N VAL A 37 8.53 4.79 -6.61
CA VAL A 37 8.62 6.26 -6.49
C VAL A 37 8.02 6.99 -7.70
N PRO A 38 8.33 6.60 -8.95
CA PRO A 38 7.66 7.19 -10.11
C PRO A 38 6.16 6.91 -10.14
N LEU A 39 5.73 5.69 -9.79
CA LEU A 39 4.31 5.34 -9.74
C LEU A 39 3.55 6.16 -8.70
N TYR A 40 4.13 6.35 -7.52
CA TYR A 40 3.58 7.24 -6.48
C TYR A 40 3.38 8.66 -7.00
N ARG A 41 4.37 9.22 -7.68
CA ARG A 41 4.28 10.57 -8.26
C ARG A 41 3.23 10.65 -9.36
N ALA A 42 3.13 9.62 -10.19
CA ALA A 42 2.13 9.54 -11.25
C ALA A 42 0.71 9.48 -10.66
N ALA A 43 0.47 8.63 -9.66
CA ALA A 43 -0.82 8.51 -8.97
C ALA A 43 -1.22 9.80 -8.25
N LEU A 44 -0.27 10.50 -7.61
CA LEU A 44 -0.54 11.80 -6.98
C LEU A 44 -0.90 12.91 -7.99
N ARG A 45 -0.37 12.85 -9.20
CA ARG A 45 -0.57 13.87 -10.24
C ARG A 45 -1.73 13.54 -11.18
N GLY A 46 -2.26 12.32 -11.13
CA GLY A 46 -3.24 11.82 -12.10
C GLY A 46 -2.65 11.44 -13.45
N ASP A 47 -1.33 11.24 -13.55
CA ASP A 47 -0.66 10.89 -14.80
C ASP A 47 -0.82 9.40 -15.09
N TRP A 48 -1.98 9.03 -15.64
CA TRP A 48 -2.30 7.64 -15.98
C TRP A 48 -1.32 7.04 -17.00
N THR A 49 -0.90 7.80 -18.01
CA THR A 49 -0.02 7.29 -19.07
C THR A 49 1.34 6.84 -18.51
N ALA A 50 1.93 7.66 -17.63
CA ALA A 50 3.17 7.30 -16.95
C ALA A 50 2.97 6.08 -16.03
N ALA A 51 1.88 6.06 -15.26
CA ALA A 51 1.57 4.94 -14.37
C ALA A 51 1.35 3.63 -15.13
N GLN A 52 0.60 3.67 -16.24
CA GLN A 52 0.28 2.51 -17.07
C GLN A 52 1.55 1.86 -17.63
N THR A 53 2.52 2.67 -18.06
CA THR A 53 3.80 2.15 -18.57
C THR A 53 4.52 1.34 -17.47
N ILE A 54 4.58 1.88 -16.25
CA ILE A 54 5.21 1.21 -15.10
C ILE A 54 4.45 -0.07 -14.70
N ILE A 55 3.11 -0.02 -14.68
CA ILE A 55 2.26 -1.17 -14.34
C ILE A 55 2.37 -2.28 -15.40
N MET A 56 2.51 -1.92 -16.67
CA MET A 56 2.70 -2.90 -17.75
C MET A 56 4.06 -3.58 -17.70
N GLU A 57 5.10 -2.89 -17.25
CA GLU A 57 6.43 -3.47 -17.04
C GLU A 57 6.42 -4.51 -15.91
N ASP A 58 5.77 -4.20 -14.79
CA ASP A 58 5.64 -5.12 -13.65
C ASP A 58 4.29 -5.00 -12.95
N LYS A 59 3.34 -5.86 -13.32
CA LYS A 59 2.01 -5.91 -12.70
C LYS A 59 2.04 -6.16 -11.20
N LYS A 60 3.13 -6.75 -10.67
CA LYS A 60 3.27 -7.00 -9.24
C LYS A 60 3.31 -5.72 -8.41
N ILE A 61 3.52 -4.58 -9.06
CA ILE A 61 3.50 -3.29 -8.37
C ILE A 61 2.10 -2.90 -7.88
N LEU A 62 1.04 -3.48 -8.44
CA LEU A 62 -0.35 -3.22 -8.03
C LEU A 62 -0.60 -3.66 -6.58
N HIS A 63 -0.03 -4.80 -6.18
CA HIS A 63 -0.10 -5.33 -4.83
C HIS A 63 1.07 -4.88 -3.93
N ALA A 64 1.98 -4.04 -4.43
CA ALA A 64 3.12 -3.57 -3.68
C ALA A 64 2.77 -2.33 -2.84
N ALA A 65 3.29 -2.30 -1.61
CA ALA A 65 3.30 -1.09 -0.81
C ALA A 65 4.28 -0.08 -1.43
N ILE A 66 3.76 1.07 -1.87
CA ILE A 66 4.55 2.15 -2.46
C ILE A 66 4.86 3.29 -1.47
N THR A 67 4.29 3.25 -0.26
CA THR A 67 4.58 4.23 0.81
C THR A 67 4.99 3.56 2.11
N ILE A 68 5.55 4.36 3.02
CA ILE A 68 5.91 3.93 4.37
C ILE A 68 4.70 3.51 5.22
N ALA A 69 3.51 4.00 4.86
CA ALA A 69 2.25 3.67 5.52
C ALA A 69 1.64 2.36 4.98
N GLY A 70 2.34 1.65 4.09
CA GLY A 70 1.83 0.42 3.48
C GLY A 70 0.80 0.67 2.39
N GLU A 71 0.67 1.91 1.91
CA GLU A 71 -0.32 2.25 0.89
C GLU A 71 0.09 1.68 -0.47
N THR A 72 -0.88 1.12 -1.18
CA THR A 72 -0.74 0.72 -2.58
C THR A 72 -1.00 1.91 -3.52
N VAL A 73 -0.78 1.72 -4.82
CA VAL A 73 -1.12 2.75 -5.82
C VAL A 73 -2.59 3.17 -5.77
N LEU A 74 -3.50 2.24 -5.43
CA LEU A 74 -4.93 2.50 -5.32
C LEU A 74 -5.27 3.40 -4.12
N HIS A 75 -4.60 3.21 -2.99
CA HIS A 75 -4.75 4.08 -1.81
C HIS A 75 -4.36 5.53 -2.15
N VAL A 76 -3.22 5.69 -2.82
CA VAL A 76 -2.71 7.01 -3.21
C VAL A 76 -3.64 7.69 -4.21
N ALA A 77 -4.12 6.96 -5.22
CA ALA A 77 -5.07 7.47 -6.20
C ALA A 77 -6.41 7.87 -5.56
N ALA A 78 -6.93 7.06 -4.63
CA ALA A 78 -8.14 7.36 -3.86
C ALA A 78 -8.00 8.59 -2.96
N GLY A 79 -6.84 8.78 -2.34
CA GLY A 79 -6.50 9.97 -1.59
C GLY A 79 -6.33 11.22 -2.47
N ALA A 80 -5.76 11.05 -3.67
CA ALA A 80 -5.58 12.11 -4.66
C ALA A 80 -6.90 12.55 -5.33
N LYS A 81 -7.98 11.78 -5.14
CA LYS A 81 -9.33 12.05 -5.68
C LYS A 81 -9.40 12.01 -7.21
N ASP A 82 -8.48 11.31 -7.86
CA ASP A 82 -8.50 11.17 -9.30
C ASP A 82 -9.42 10.02 -9.72
N VAL A 83 -10.63 10.38 -10.15
CA VAL A 83 -11.66 9.44 -10.58
C VAL A 83 -11.22 8.61 -11.78
N HIS A 84 -10.57 9.24 -12.76
CA HIS A 84 -10.16 8.55 -13.98
C HIS A 84 -9.09 7.52 -13.65
N PHE A 85 -8.08 7.92 -12.88
CA PHE A 85 -7.01 7.04 -12.46
C PHE A 85 -7.53 5.84 -11.66
N VAL A 86 -8.47 6.07 -10.73
CA VAL A 86 -9.07 4.99 -9.94
C VAL A 86 -9.90 4.04 -10.80
N LYS A 87 -10.73 4.53 -11.74
CA LYS A 87 -11.47 3.66 -12.67
C LYS A 87 -10.54 2.72 -13.42
N GLN A 88 -9.46 3.29 -13.97
CA GLN A 88 -8.50 2.52 -14.76
C GLN A 88 -7.75 1.48 -13.91
N LEU A 89 -7.40 1.80 -12.65
CA LEU A 89 -6.85 0.81 -11.72
C LEU A 89 -7.85 -0.30 -11.40
N LEU A 90 -9.12 0.03 -11.15
CA LEU A 90 -10.18 -0.94 -10.85
C LEU A 90 -10.57 -1.81 -12.05
N ASP A 91 -10.19 -1.43 -13.28
CA ASP A 91 -10.34 -2.26 -14.47
C ASP A 91 -9.16 -3.24 -14.64
N LEU A 92 -8.01 -2.95 -14.03
CA LEU A 92 -6.81 -3.79 -14.09
C LEU A 92 -6.66 -4.72 -12.88
N MET A 93 -7.26 -4.35 -11.75
CA MET A 93 -7.09 -5.04 -10.47
C MET A 93 -8.18 -6.08 -10.23
N ASP A 94 -7.78 -7.21 -9.65
CA ASP A 94 -8.71 -8.22 -9.14
C ASP A 94 -9.29 -7.79 -7.77
N GLU A 95 -10.42 -8.37 -7.37
CA GLU A 95 -11.08 -8.06 -6.08
C GLU A 95 -10.11 -8.15 -4.89
N ALA A 96 -9.26 -9.18 -4.87
CA ALA A 96 -8.27 -9.38 -3.82
C ALA A 96 -7.23 -8.23 -3.69
N GLU A 97 -6.95 -7.52 -4.79
CA GLU A 97 -6.01 -6.39 -4.81
C GLU A 97 -6.70 -5.09 -4.35
N VAL A 98 -8.00 -4.96 -4.61
CA VAL A 98 -8.82 -3.82 -4.20
C VAL A 98 -9.11 -3.83 -2.69
N GLU A 99 -9.18 -5.02 -2.11
CA GLU A 99 -9.40 -5.25 -0.67
C GLU A 99 -8.14 -5.09 0.20
N LEU A 100 -6.99 -4.79 -0.41
CA LEU A 100 -5.74 -4.60 0.32
C LEU A 100 -5.87 -3.44 1.32
N GLN A 101 -5.32 -3.67 2.52
CA GLN A 101 -5.31 -2.70 3.61
C GLN A 101 -3.92 -2.11 3.80
N ASP A 102 -3.88 -0.82 4.14
CA ASP A 102 -2.68 -0.14 4.60
C ASP A 102 -2.26 -0.61 6.02
N CYS A 103 -1.15 -0.07 6.54
CA CYS A 103 -0.67 -0.38 7.89
C CYS A 103 -1.66 0.03 9.01
N ASN A 104 -2.63 0.89 8.71
CA ASN A 104 -3.67 1.33 9.64
C ASN A 104 -4.94 0.46 9.54
N GLY A 105 -4.96 -0.53 8.64
CA GLY A 105 -6.14 -1.35 8.38
C GLY A 105 -7.21 -0.64 7.54
N ASN A 106 -6.87 0.44 6.85
CA ASN A 106 -7.76 1.14 5.93
C ASN A 106 -7.61 0.55 4.52
N THR A 107 -8.72 0.39 3.81
CA THR A 107 -8.69 0.13 2.37
C THR A 107 -8.64 1.44 1.60
N ALA A 108 -8.31 1.38 0.31
CA ALA A 108 -8.39 2.54 -0.56
C ALA A 108 -9.79 3.15 -0.61
N PHE A 109 -10.84 2.32 -0.46
CA PHE A 109 -12.22 2.77 -0.32
C PHE A 109 -12.42 3.66 0.93
N CYS A 110 -11.90 3.25 2.09
CA CYS A 110 -11.95 4.08 3.31
C CYS A 110 -11.30 5.45 3.08
N LEU A 111 -10.16 5.48 2.38
CA LEU A 111 -9.50 6.74 2.04
C LEU A 111 -10.33 7.61 1.10
N ALA A 112 -11.02 7.04 0.10
CA ALA A 112 -11.92 7.80 -0.77
C ALA A 112 -13.13 8.38 -0.03
N VAL A 113 -13.69 7.63 0.93
CA VAL A 113 -14.78 8.12 1.79
C VAL A 113 -14.30 9.29 2.65
N VAL A 114 -13.15 9.14 3.32
CA VAL A 114 -12.56 10.21 4.16
C VAL A 114 -12.15 11.41 3.32
N SER A 115 -11.64 11.19 2.10
CA SER A 115 -11.29 12.26 1.18
C SER A 115 -12.54 13.00 0.67
N GLY A 116 -13.72 12.39 0.75
CA GLY A 116 -14.98 12.98 0.30
C GLY A 116 -15.19 12.87 -1.21
N SER A 117 -14.54 11.89 -1.86
CA SER A 117 -14.66 11.64 -3.29
C SER A 117 -15.90 10.81 -3.59
N VAL A 118 -17.07 11.44 -3.58
CA VAL A 118 -18.37 10.76 -3.77
C VAL A 118 -18.40 9.96 -5.08
N GLU A 119 -17.87 10.50 -6.16
CA GLU A 119 -17.85 9.80 -7.46
C GLU A 119 -17.05 8.49 -7.41
N ILE A 120 -15.88 8.50 -6.77
CA ILE A 120 -15.04 7.32 -6.57
C ILE A 120 -15.76 6.26 -5.73
N VAL A 121 -16.44 6.69 -4.67
CA VAL A 121 -17.23 5.82 -3.80
C VAL A 121 -18.39 5.17 -4.57
N MET A 122 -19.08 5.93 -5.42
CA MET A 122 -20.19 5.41 -6.24
C MET A 122 -19.70 4.35 -7.24
N ILE A 123 -18.59 4.60 -7.93
CA ILE A 123 -17.98 3.63 -8.86
C ILE A 123 -17.61 2.34 -8.14
N TRP A 124 -17.09 2.44 -6.92
CA TRP A 124 -16.78 1.27 -6.11
C TRP A 124 -18.03 0.48 -5.71
N MET A 125 -19.09 1.16 -5.29
CA MET A 125 -20.35 0.52 -4.93
C MET A 125 -21.03 -0.19 -6.11
N GLU A 126 -20.85 0.33 -7.33
CA GLU A 126 -21.33 -0.32 -8.55
C GLU A 126 -20.52 -1.57 -8.90
N LYS A 127 -19.20 -1.57 -8.63
CA LYS A 127 -18.31 -2.68 -8.99
C LYS A 127 -18.22 -3.79 -7.95
N ASN A 128 -18.23 -3.47 -6.65
CA ASN A 128 -18.09 -4.47 -5.60
C ASN A 128 -18.91 -4.06 -4.36
N THR A 129 -20.00 -4.79 -4.13
CA THR A 129 -20.95 -4.55 -3.03
C THR A 129 -20.42 -4.97 -1.66
N GLU A 130 -19.34 -5.76 -1.60
CA GLU A 130 -18.79 -6.30 -0.36
C GLU A 130 -17.68 -5.41 0.24
N LEU A 131 -17.03 -4.55 -0.55
CA LEU A 131 -16.03 -3.58 -0.07
C LEU A 131 -16.50 -2.68 1.09
N PRO A 132 -17.73 -2.11 1.09
CA PRO A 132 -18.19 -1.32 2.24
C PRO A 132 -18.38 -2.16 3.52
N LEU A 133 -18.36 -3.49 3.44
CA LEU A 133 -18.43 -4.38 4.60
C LEU A 133 -17.06 -4.61 5.24
N ILE A 134 -15.96 -4.24 4.58
CA ILE A 134 -14.61 -4.35 5.12
C ILE A 134 -14.38 -3.16 6.06
N PRO A 135 -14.32 -3.39 7.39
CA PRO A 135 -14.18 -2.30 8.33
C PRO A 135 -12.78 -1.71 8.21
N GLY A 136 -12.70 -0.43 7.81
CA GLY A 136 -11.49 0.35 7.95
C GLY A 136 -11.13 0.52 9.42
N GLY A 137 -9.91 0.17 9.79
CA GLY A 137 -9.19 0.70 10.96
C GLY A 137 -9.90 0.81 12.31
N ARG A 138 -10.97 0.04 12.61
CA ARG A 138 -11.52 -0.19 13.96
C ARG A 138 -12.21 -1.56 14.02
N GLY A 139 -11.42 -2.59 14.33
CA GLY A 139 -11.94 -3.78 15.02
C GLY A 139 -12.22 -5.05 14.23
N ASN A 140 -11.44 -5.40 13.19
CA ASN A 140 -11.32 -6.81 12.80
C ASN A 140 -9.91 -7.14 12.28
N LYS A 141 -9.29 -8.15 12.90
CA LYS A 141 -7.98 -8.66 12.51
C LYS A 141 -8.10 -9.50 11.24
N ARG A 142 -7.27 -9.21 10.23
CA ARG A 142 -6.46 -10.25 9.58
C ARG A 142 -5.09 -9.70 9.21
N PHE A 143 -4.22 -9.69 10.21
CA PHE A 143 -2.78 -9.56 10.03
C PHE A 143 -2.23 -10.85 9.41
N GLU A 144 -1.85 -10.81 8.14
CA GLU A 144 -0.74 -11.66 7.64
C GLU A 144 0.32 -10.91 6.82
N TYR A 145 0.10 -9.66 6.42
CA TYR A 145 1.10 -8.92 5.62
C TYR A 145 1.51 -7.54 6.12
N CYS A 146 1.16 -7.14 7.36
CA CYS A 146 1.83 -6.00 8.01
C CYS A 146 3.23 -6.40 8.53
N ARG A 147 4.05 -6.97 7.65
CA ARG A 147 5.50 -6.84 7.73
C ARG A 147 5.87 -5.79 6.68
N PRO A 148 6.42 -4.62 7.02
CA PRO A 148 7.37 -4.00 6.08
C PRO A 148 8.32 -5.13 5.67
N ALA A 149 8.58 -5.27 4.36
CA ALA A 149 9.43 -6.32 3.78
C ALA A 149 10.43 -6.77 4.84
N ARG A 150 10.21 -7.97 5.41
CA ARG A 150 10.88 -8.41 6.64
C ARG A 150 12.37 -8.15 6.44
N PHE A 151 12.91 -7.11 7.09
CA PHE A 151 14.28 -6.69 6.87
C PHE A 151 15.22 -7.75 7.44
#